data_AF-A0AAV5VQ70-F1
#
_entry.id   AF-A0AAV5VQ70-F1
#
_cell.length_a   1.000
_cell.length_b   1.000
_cell.length_c   1.000
_cell.angle_alpha   90.00
_cell.angle_beta   90.00
_cell.angle_gamma   90.00
#
_symmetry.space_group_name_H-M   'P 1'
#
loop_
_entity.id
_entity.type
_entity.pdbx_description
1 polymer ?
#
loop_
_entity_poly.entity_id
_entity_poly.type
_entity_poly.pdbx_seq_one_letter_code
_entity_poly.pdbx_strand_id
1 'polypeptide(L)' 'SSSTNKESRAMEIRLFKQAFSQSIPLLLTHWSFAYITPLCRSDFEKFLSTTLVWHVCHRIDGQLVIL' A
#
# COMPACT_ATOMS: atom_id res chain seq x y z
N SER A 1 18.11 -11.46 30.00
CA SER A 1 18.53 -10.22 29.31
C SER A 1 18.78 -10.42 27.80
N SER A 2 19.33 -11.56 27.36
CA SER A 2 19.57 -11.85 25.92
C SER A 2 18.29 -12.15 25.11
N SER A 3 17.29 -12.80 25.70
CA SER A 3 16.02 -13.17 25.02
C SER A 3 15.11 -11.97 24.74
N THR A 4 14.92 -11.09 25.72
CA THR A 4 14.10 -9.86 25.61
C THR A 4 14.57 -8.92 24.52
N ASN A 5 15.89 -8.83 24.30
CA ASN A 5 16.47 -7.99 23.27
C ASN A 5 16.22 -8.54 21.84
N LYS A 6 16.16 -9.87 21.69
CA LYS A 6 15.81 -10.52 20.42
C LYS A 6 14.33 -10.35 20.07
N GLU A 7 13.44 -10.45 21.06
CA GLU A 7 12.00 -10.25 20.88
C GLU A 7 11.66 -8.81 20.50
N SER A 8 12.28 -7.83 21.15
CA SER A 8 12.10 -6.40 20.81
C SER A 8 12.52 -6.11 19.37
N ARG A 9 13.68 -6.65 18.95
CA ARG A 9 14.18 -6.47 17.58
C ARG A 9 13.29 -7.15 16.54
N ALA A 10 12.72 -8.31 16.86
CA ALA A 10 11.76 -8.99 15.99
C ALA A 10 10.46 -8.18 15.84
N MET A 11 10.00 -7.54 16.92
CA MET A 11 8.83 -6.65 16.87
C MET A 11 9.09 -5.39 16.03
N GLU A 12 10.25 -4.75 16.19
CA GLU A 12 10.65 -3.59 15.36
C GLU A 12 10.69 -3.94 13.87
N ILE A 13 11.26 -5.09 13.50
CA ILE A 13 11.31 -5.54 12.11
C ILE A 13 9.90 -5.77 11.56
N ARG A 14 8.98 -6.31 12.36
CA ARG A 14 7.58 -6.51 11.95
C ARG A 14 6.87 -5.17 11.73
N LEU A 15 7.02 -4.22 12.65
CA LEU A 15 6.44 -2.89 12.53
C LEU A 15 7.02 -2.12 11.33
N PHE A 16 8.33 -2.21 11.12
CA PHE A 16 8.99 -1.62 9.95
C PHE A 16 8.47 -2.23 8.65
N LYS A 17 8.38 -3.56 8.58
CA LYS A 17 7.84 -4.26 7.42
C LYS A 17 6.38 -3.84 7.16
N GLN A 18 5.55 -3.75 8.20
CA GLN A 18 4.17 -3.29 8.08
C GLN A 18 4.08 -1.85 7.54
N ALA A 19 4.84 -0.91 8.10
CA ALA A 19 4.86 0.48 7.66
C ALA A 19 5.41 0.64 6.22
N PHE A 20 6.47 -0.09 5.90
CA PHE A 20 7.02 -0.13 4.54
C PHE A 20 5.99 -0.67 3.55
N SER A 21 5.32 -1.77 3.91
CA SER A 21 4.31 -2.38 3.05
C SER A 21 3.06 -1.52 2.87
N GLN A 22 2.66 -0.71 3.85
CA GLN A 22 1.62 0.31 3.71
C GLN A 22 2.02 1.45 2.77
N SER A 23 3.32 1.71 2.62
CA SER A 23 3.81 2.77 1.72
C SER A 23 3.65 2.40 0.24
N ILE A 24 3.66 1.10 -0.09
CA ILE A 24 3.51 0.58 -1.46
C ILE A 24 2.15 0.96 -2.08
N PRO A 25 0.98 0.63 -1.49
CA PRO A 25 -0.31 1.02 -2.04
C PRO A 25 -0.47 2.55 -2.09
N LEU A 26 0.11 3.28 -1.12
CA LEU A 26 0.11 4.74 -1.11
C LEU A 26 0.83 5.33 -2.33
N LEU A 27 2.03 4.81 -2.63
CA LEU A 27 2.78 5.20 -3.83
C LEU A 27 2.07 4.79 -5.12
N LEU A 28 1.46 3.61 -5.16
CA LEU A 28 0.70 3.13 -6.32
C LEU A 28 -0.49 4.05 -6.63
N THR A 29 -1.20 4.48 -5.58
CA THR A 29 -2.34 5.39 -5.67
C THR A 29 -1.88 6.77 -6.15
N HIS A 30 -0.81 7.29 -5.56
CA HIS A 30 -0.26 8.59 -5.92
C HIS A 30 0.27 8.61 -7.37
N TRP A 31 1.01 7.58 -7.77
CA TRP A 31 1.53 7.45 -9.13
C TRP A 31 0.40 7.35 -10.16
N SER A 32 -0.60 6.52 -9.88
CA SER A 32 -1.76 6.39 -10.77
C SER A 32 -2.53 7.70 -10.88
N PHE A 33 -2.70 8.43 -9.78
CA PHE A 33 -3.37 9.72 -9.82
C PHE A 33 -2.57 10.79 -10.57
N ALA A 34 -1.24 10.82 -10.41
CA ALA A 34 -0.36 11.80 -11.02
C ALA A 34 -0.14 11.56 -12.52
N TYR A 35 -0.11 10.30 -12.97
CA TYR A 35 0.27 9.95 -14.35
C TYR A 35 -0.84 9.32 -15.17
N ILE A 36 -1.77 8.56 -14.58
CA ILE A 36 -2.87 7.89 -15.31
C ILE A 36 -4.06 8.84 -15.46
N THR A 37 -4.48 9.50 -14.38
CA THR A 37 -5.65 10.41 -14.40
C THR A 37 -5.58 11.52 -15.47
N PRO A 38 -4.42 12.15 -15.75
CA PRO A 38 -4.31 13.15 -16.82
C PRO A 38 -4.43 12.58 -18.23
N LEU A 39 -4.20 11.27 -18.42
CA LEU A 39 -4.33 10.60 -19.71
C LEU A 39 -5.77 10.19 -20.02
N CYS A 40 -6.63 10.10 -19.00
CA CYS A 40 -8.06 9.80 -19.14
C CYS A 40 -8.81 11.01 -19.69
N ARG A 41 -9.47 10.83 -20.84
CA ARG A 41 -10.18 11.91 -21.53
C ARG A 41 -11.61 12.08 -21.06
N SER A 42 -12.25 10.99 -20.62
CA SER A 42 -13.61 11.01 -20.09
C SER A 42 -13.64 10.91 -18.56
N ASP A 43 -14.66 11.50 -17.95
CA ASP A 43 -14.84 11.42 -16.50
C ASP A 43 -15.15 9.99 -16.04
N PHE A 44 -15.76 9.18 -16.92
CA PHE A 44 -15.96 7.76 -16.68
C PHE A 44 -14.64 6.97 -16.64
N GLU A 45 -13.68 7.26 -17.53
CA GLU A 45 -12.34 6.64 -17.48
C GLU A 45 -11.56 7.03 -16.22
N LYS A 46 -11.68 8.28 -15.77
CA LYS A 46 -11.09 8.73 -14.49
C LYS A 46 -11.70 7.98 -13.30
N PHE A 47 -13.02 7.81 -13.31
CA PHE A 47 -13.71 7.03 -12.28
C PHE A 47 -13.30 5.55 -12.30
N LEU A 48 -13.23 4.94 -13.49
CA LEU A 48 -12.85 3.53 -13.63
C LEU A 48 -11.39 3.29 -13.20
N SER A 49 -10.47 4.16 -13.62
CA SER A 49 -9.05 4.03 -13.26
C SER A 49 -8.81 4.18 -11.76
N THR A 50 -9.41 5.20 -11.13
CA THR A 50 -9.33 5.38 -9.67
C THR A 50 -9.95 4.23 -8.90
N THR A 51 -11.09 3.70 -9.38
CA THR A 51 -11.75 2.52 -8.78
C THR A 51 -10.90 1.25 -8.90
N LEU A 52 -10.23 1.02 -10.02
CA LEU A 52 -9.33 -0.11 -10.19
C LEU A 52 -8.10 -0.01 -9.28
N VAL A 53 -7.49 1.18 -9.21
CA VAL A 53 -6.35 1.46 -8.32
C VAL A 53 -6.74 1.24 -6.85
N TRP A 54 -7.94 1.70 -6.46
CA TRP A 54 -8.49 1.47 -5.13
C TRP A 54 -8.62 -0.03 -4.82
N HIS A 55 -9.20 -0.83 -5.72
CA HIS A 55 -9.33 -2.28 -5.52
C HIS A 55 -7.98 -2.99 -5.41
N VAL A 56 -6.99 -2.59 -6.23
CA VAL A 56 -5.64 -3.16 -6.16
C VAL A 56 -4.98 -2.82 -4.83
N CYS A 57 -5.07 -1.56 -4.38
CA CYS A 57 -4.52 -1.15 -3.09
C CYS A 57 -5.18 -1.88 -1.93
N HIS A 58 -6.51 -2.00 -1.93
CA HIS A 58 -7.24 -2.65 -0.86
C HIS A 58 -6.99 -4.16 -0.80
N ARG A 59 -6.79 -4.80 -1.96
CA ARG A 59 -6.38 -6.22 -2.04
C ARG A 59 -5.00 -6.45 -1.43
N ILE A 60 -4.04 -5.55 -1.71
CA ILE A 60 -2.69 -5.63 -1.18
C ILE A 60 -2.69 -5.39 0.33
N ASP A 61 -3.44 -4.38 0.81
CA ASP A 61 -3.55 -4.06 2.22
C ASP A 61 -4.22 -5.20 3.02
N GLY A 62 -5.27 -5.81 2.46
CA GLY A 62 -5.90 -7.00 3.03
C GLY A 62 -4.98 -8.22 3.14
N GLN A 63 -4.07 -8.40 2.18
CA GLN A 63 -3.05 -9.46 2.26
C GLN A 63 -1.95 -9.15 3.29
N LEU A 64 -1.63 -7.88 3.49
CA LEU A 64 -0.62 -7.44 4.46
C LEU A 64 -1.08 -7.49 5.91
N VAL A 65 -2.38 -7.29 6.17
CA VAL A 65 -2.95 -7.43 7.51
C VAL A 65 -2.99 -8.90 7.97
N ILE A 66 -3.07 -9.84 7.04
CA ILE A 66 -3.15 -11.28 7.33
C ILE A 66 -1.76 -11.91 7.54
N LEU A 67 -0.68 -11.25 7.10
CA LEU A 67 0.69 -11.79 7.08
C LEU A 67 1.59 -11.21 8.20
#